data_AF-A0A480BTP4-F1
#
_entry.id   AF-A0A480BTP4-F1
#
_cell.length_a   1.000
_cell.length_b   1.000
_cell.length_c   1.000
_cell.angle_alpha   90.00
_cell.angle_beta   90.00
_cell.angle_gamma   90.00
#
_symmetry.space_group_name_H-M   'P 1'
#
loop_
_entity.id
_entity.type
_entity.pdbx_description
1 polymer ?
#
loop_
_entity_poly.entity_id
_entity_poly.type
_entity_poly.pdbx_seq_one_letter_code
_entity_poly.pdbx_strand_id
1 'polypeptide(L)'
;MRQQAHFVAAIAGLALAVSSVAWAKITPEEAAQLGLTGTPLTPVGAERAGNADGTIPEWTGGIQQPPANFVPGEAWVDPFPDDKPLFTITAQ
;
A
#
# COMPACT_ATOMS: atom_id res chain seq x y z
N MET A 1 7.70 23.84 47.42
CA MET A 1 6.79 22.89 46.73
C MET A 1 6.29 23.39 45.38
N ARG A 2 5.86 24.65 45.24
CA ARG A 2 5.33 25.21 43.98
C ARG A 2 6.32 25.25 42.81
N GLN A 3 7.59 25.60 43.03
CA GLN A 3 8.63 25.60 41.98
C GLN A 3 9.00 24.19 41.48
N GLN A 4 8.98 23.18 42.35
CA GLN A 4 9.23 21.78 42.00
C GLN A 4 8.15 21.25 41.04
N ALA A 5 6.88 21.61 41.27
CA ALA A 5 5.75 21.22 40.40
C ALA A 5 5.86 21.81 38.98
N HIS A 6 6.33 23.07 38.84
CA HIS A 6 6.54 23.68 37.53
C HIS A 6 7.71 23.04 36.77
N PHE A 7 8.77 22.65 37.47
CA PHE A 7 9.93 21.98 36.87
C PHE A 7 9.58 20.58 36.36
N VAL A 8 8.81 19.81 37.14
CA VAL A 8 8.32 18.48 36.72
C VAL A 8 7.35 18.59 35.54
N ALA A 9 6.45 19.59 35.54
CA ALA A 9 5.55 19.83 34.42
C ALA A 9 6.29 20.20 33.12
N ALA A 10 7.36 20.98 33.20
CA ALA A 10 8.19 21.34 32.05
C ALA A 10 8.92 20.11 31.46
N ILE A 11 9.47 19.23 32.30
CA ILE A 11 10.12 17.99 31.86
C ILE A 11 9.10 17.04 31.20
N ALA A 12 7.92 16.89 31.80
CA ALA A 12 6.85 16.05 31.23
C ALA A 12 6.36 16.60 29.87
N GLY A 13 6.22 17.92 29.75
CA GLY A 13 5.87 18.57 28.48
C GLY A 13 6.91 18.34 27.38
N LEU A 14 8.20 18.43 27.72
CA LEU A 14 9.30 18.17 26.77
C LEU A 14 9.34 16.70 26.34
N ALA A 15 9.15 15.76 27.28
CA ALA A 15 9.13 14.33 26.97
C ALA A 15 8.00 13.95 26.01
N LEU A 16 6.81 14.53 26.18
CA LEU A 16 5.68 14.33 25.27
C LEU A 16 5.94 14.94 23.88
N ALA A 17 6.60 16.10 23.81
CA ALA A 17 6.94 16.76 22.55
C ALA A 17 7.95 15.97 21.69
N VAL A 18 8.81 15.15 22.30
CA VAL A 18 9.78 14.29 21.59
C VAL A 18 9.19 12.92 21.25
N SER A 19 8.12 12.48 21.93
CA SER A 19 7.47 11.19 21.66
C SER A 19 6.61 11.14 20.39
N SER A 20 6.31 12.30 19.79
CA SER A 20 5.42 12.43 18.63
C SER A 20 6.15 12.43 17.28
N VAL A 21 7.47 12.28 17.23
CA VAL A 21 8.18 12.14 15.95
C VAL A 21 8.05 10.70 15.44
N ALA A 22 7.26 10.51 14.39
CA ALA A 22 7.25 9.28 13.62
C ALA A 22 8.47 9.28 12.69
N TRP A 23 9.40 8.34 12.90
CA TRP A 23 10.56 8.17 12.04
C TRP A 23 10.16 7.26 10.88
N ALA A 24 10.05 7.83 9.69
CA ALA A 24 9.91 7.03 8.47
C ALA A 24 11.17 6.16 8.34
N LYS A 25 10.99 4.84 8.26
CA LYS A 25 12.12 3.88 8.24
C LYS A 25 12.89 3.90 6.92
N ILE A 26 12.30 4.41 5.85
CA ILE A 26 12.85 4.33 4.49
C ILE A 26 13.56 5.62 4.08
N THR A 27 14.62 5.51 3.29
CA THR A 27 15.31 6.66 2.69
C THR A 27 14.56 7.16 1.44
N PRO A 28 14.83 8.40 0.97
CA PRO A 28 14.28 8.89 -0.29
C PRO A 28 14.62 8.00 -1.49
N GLU A 29 15.82 7.42 -1.50
CA GLU A 29 16.29 6.53 -2.58
C GLU A 29 15.52 5.20 -2.59
N GLU A 30 15.22 4.65 -1.42
CA GLU A 30 14.37 3.47 -1.28
C GLU A 30 12.93 3.78 -1.70
N ALA A 31 12.40 4.95 -1.33
CA ALA A 31 11.08 5.38 -1.76
C ALA A 31 10.98 5.59 -3.28
N ALA A 32 12.06 6.03 -3.93
CA ALA A 32 12.13 6.21 -5.39
C ALA A 32 12.02 4.89 -6.17
N GLN A 33 12.18 3.74 -5.51
CA GLN A 33 11.95 2.43 -6.11
C GLN A 33 10.46 2.10 -6.30
N LEU A 34 9.56 2.81 -5.62
CA LEU A 34 8.10 2.62 -5.72
C LEU A 34 7.51 3.52 -6.81
N GLY A 35 6.59 2.99 -7.61
CA GLY A 35 5.94 3.81 -8.63
C GLY A 35 4.85 3.11 -9.40
N LEU A 36 4.02 3.90 -10.10
CA LEU A 36 2.98 3.39 -10.99
C LEU A 36 3.57 2.80 -12.27
N THR A 37 4.63 3.41 -12.81
CA THR A 37 5.28 2.97 -14.06
C THR A 37 6.78 3.10 -13.95
N GLY A 38 7.54 2.24 -14.64
CA GLY A 38 8.99 2.40 -14.84
C GLY A 38 9.90 2.22 -13.62
N THR A 39 9.36 1.75 -12.49
CA THR A 39 10.10 1.53 -11.24
C THR A 39 10.25 0.03 -10.92
N PRO A 40 11.26 -0.41 -10.18
CA PRO A 40 11.42 -1.84 -9.85
C PRO A 40 10.29 -2.37 -8.96
N LEU A 41 9.70 -1.52 -8.10
CA LEU A 41 8.58 -1.89 -7.24
C LEU A 41 7.28 -1.23 -7.69
N THR A 42 6.16 -1.93 -7.50
CA THR A 42 4.80 -1.37 -7.64
C THR A 42 4.53 -0.33 -6.55
N PRO A 43 3.45 0.48 -6.62
CA PRO A 43 3.14 1.49 -5.60
C PRO A 43 2.91 0.89 -4.20
N VAL A 44 2.60 -0.40 -4.13
CA VAL A 44 2.37 -1.15 -2.88
C VAL A 44 3.59 -1.97 -2.45
N GLY A 45 4.73 -1.84 -3.14
CA GLY A 45 5.99 -2.48 -2.76
C GLY A 45 6.18 -3.92 -3.25
N ALA A 46 5.36 -4.40 -4.18
CA ALA A 46 5.59 -5.69 -4.81
C ALA A 46 6.64 -5.59 -5.92
N GLU A 47 7.35 -6.68 -6.20
CA GLU A 47 8.24 -6.80 -7.36
C GLU A 47 7.47 -6.56 -8.67
N ARG A 48 7.99 -5.74 -9.59
CA ARG A 48 7.30 -5.44 -10.85
C ARG A 48 7.46 -6.52 -11.91
N ALA A 49 8.65 -7.12 -12.03
CA ALA A 49 9.07 -7.84 -13.23
C ALA A 49 8.27 -9.12 -13.57
N GLY A 50 7.47 -9.65 -12.65
CA GLY A 50 6.85 -10.98 -12.79
C GLY A 50 7.78 -12.09 -12.29
N ASN A 51 7.48 -13.35 -12.63
CA ASN A 51 8.33 -14.49 -12.23
C ASN A 51 9.18 -15.04 -13.38
N ALA A 52 10.26 -15.74 -13.04
CA ALA A 52 11.19 -16.33 -14.01
C ALA A 52 10.54 -17.39 -14.91
N ASP A 53 9.50 -18.08 -14.42
CA ASP A 53 8.77 -19.10 -15.18
C ASP A 53 7.83 -18.49 -16.23
N GLY A 54 7.62 -17.17 -16.23
CA GLY A 54 6.75 -16.46 -17.17
C GLY A 54 5.25 -16.72 -16.96
N THR A 55 4.86 -17.38 -15.86
CA THR A 55 3.46 -17.61 -15.51
C THR A 55 2.81 -16.43 -14.81
N ILE A 56 3.62 -15.53 -14.25
CA ILE A 56 3.21 -14.25 -13.67
C ILE A 56 3.81 -13.14 -14.54
N PRO A 57 2.99 -12.37 -15.27
CA PRO A 57 3.48 -11.28 -16.12
C PRO A 57 3.95 -10.08 -15.29
N GLU A 58 4.66 -9.15 -15.94
CA GLU A 58 5.00 -7.84 -15.37
C GLU A 58 3.74 -7.10 -14.92
N TRP A 59 3.80 -6.40 -13.78
CA TRP A 59 2.71 -5.52 -13.36
C TRP A 59 2.67 -4.22 -14.18
N THR A 60 1.55 -4.03 -14.91
CA THR A 60 1.35 -2.92 -15.86
C THR A 60 0.32 -1.89 -15.42
N GLY A 61 -0.14 -1.93 -14.15
CA GLY A 61 -1.11 -0.95 -13.63
C GLY A 61 -2.49 -1.49 -13.31
N GLY A 62 -2.80 -2.76 -13.62
CA GLY A 62 -4.11 -3.36 -13.37
C GLY A 62 -5.23 -2.74 -14.21
N ILE A 63 -6.44 -2.61 -13.64
CA ILE A 63 -7.62 -2.04 -14.31
C ILE A 63 -7.49 -0.50 -14.35
N GLN A 64 -7.15 0.04 -15.51
CA GLN A 64 -6.96 1.48 -15.72
C GLN A 64 -8.22 2.22 -16.20
N GLN A 65 -9.20 1.49 -16.72
CA GLN A 65 -10.47 2.01 -17.20
C GLN A 65 -11.59 1.09 -16.70
N PRO A 66 -12.76 1.65 -16.34
CA PRO A 66 -13.91 0.82 -15.98
C PRO A 66 -14.32 -0.08 -17.16
N PRO A 67 -14.84 -1.29 -16.91
CA PRO A 67 -15.36 -2.14 -17.96
C PRO A 67 -16.48 -1.43 -18.75
N ALA A 68 -16.63 -1.76 -20.03
CA ALA A 68 -17.53 -1.04 -20.94
C ALA A 68 -19.01 -1.04 -20.50
N ASN A 69 -19.41 -2.04 -19.70
CA ASN A 69 -20.75 -2.20 -19.14
C ASN A 69 -20.90 -1.64 -17.71
N PHE A 70 -19.90 -0.95 -17.16
CA PHE A 70 -20.00 -0.31 -15.86
C PHE A 70 -20.94 0.90 -15.90
N VAL A 71 -21.90 0.95 -14.97
CA VAL A 71 -22.82 2.08 -14.79
C VAL A 71 -22.60 2.69 -13.41
N PRO A 72 -22.22 3.98 -13.31
CA PRO A 72 -22.07 4.65 -12.01
C PRO A 72 -23.34 4.57 -11.16
N GLY A 73 -23.20 4.14 -9.91
CA GLY A 73 -24.31 3.98 -8.96
C GLY A 73 -24.98 2.60 -8.98
N GLU A 74 -24.63 1.73 -9.93
CA GLU A 74 -25.06 0.33 -9.94
C GLU A 74 -24.01 -0.60 -9.29
N ALA A 75 -24.30 -1.90 -9.31
CA ALA A 75 -23.36 -2.91 -8.84
C ALA A 75 -22.09 -2.93 -9.70
N TRP A 76 -20.96 -3.24 -9.07
CA TRP A 76 -19.70 -3.46 -9.78
C TRP A 76 -19.82 -4.65 -10.73
N VAL A 77 -19.37 -4.44 -11.97
CA VAL A 77 -19.32 -5.47 -13.00
C VAL A 77 -18.01 -6.23 -12.90
N ASP A 78 -18.05 -7.53 -13.20
CA ASP A 78 -16.85 -8.36 -13.32
C ASP A 78 -16.02 -7.89 -14.53
N PRO A 79 -14.76 -7.46 -14.34
CA PRO A 79 -13.88 -7.06 -15.44
C PRO A 79 -13.40 -8.24 -16.30
N PHE A 80 -13.51 -9.48 -15.81
CA PHE A 80 -13.03 -10.70 -16.49
C PHE A 80 -14.14 -11.77 -16.59
N PRO A 81 -15.30 -11.45 -17.22
CA PRO A 81 -16.47 -12.34 -17.20
C PRO A 81 -16.26 -13.67 -17.96
N ASP A 82 -15.26 -13.73 -18.83
CA ASP A 82 -14.93 -14.92 -19.61
C ASP A 82 -13.91 -15.85 -18.91
N ASP A 83 -13.33 -15.41 -17.78
CA ASP A 83 -12.38 -16.21 -17.01
C ASP A 83 -13.08 -17.37 -16.32
N LYS A 84 -12.52 -18.57 -16.50
CA LYS A 84 -13.07 -19.80 -15.92
C LYS A 84 -12.28 -20.22 -14.69
N PRO A 85 -12.95 -20.62 -13.58
CA PRO A 85 -12.26 -21.18 -12.43
C PRO A 85 -11.42 -22.41 -12.84
N LEU A 86 -10.15 -22.42 -12.45
CA LEU A 86 -9.28 -23.59 -12.67
C LEU A 86 -9.52 -24.68 -11.63
N PHE A 87 -9.83 -24.28 -10.40
CA PHE A 87 -10.05 -25.17 -9.26
C PHE A 87 -11.17 -24.63 -8.37
N THR A 88 -11.92 -25.51 -7.73
CA THR A 88 -12.90 -25.15 -6.68
C THR A 88 -12.60 -26.00 -5.46
N ILE A 89 -12.22 -25.35 -4.37
CA ILE A 89 -11.91 -26.03 -3.11
C ILE A 89 -13.20 -26.09 -2.28
N THR A 90 -13.74 -27.28 -2.07
CA THR A 90 -14.91 -27.51 -1.21
C THR A 90 -14.48 -28.11 0.13
N ALA A 91 -15.24 -27.84 1.19
CA ALA A 91 -15.06 -28.55 2.45
C ALA A 91 -15.42 -30.03 2.23
N GLN A 92 -14.43 -30.91 2.29
CA GLN A 92 -14.64 -32.35 2.49
C GLN A 92 -14.45 -32.64 3.97
#